data_AF-A0A920FWG8-F1
#
_entry.id   AF-A0A920FWG8-F1
#
_cell.length_a   1.000
_cell.length_b   1.000
_cell.length_c   1.000
_cell.angle_alpha   90.00
_cell.angle_beta   90.00
_cell.angle_gamma   90.00
#
_symmetry.space_group_name_H-M   'P 1'
#
loop_
_entity.id
_entity.type
_entity.pdbx_description
1 polymer ?
#
loop_
_entity_poly.entity_id
_entity_poly.type
_entity_poly.pdbx_seq_one_letter_code
_entity_poly.pdbx_strand_id
1 'polypeptide(L)'
;MTKNVIISVYDKTDLDIIAKFLIKKKFTIYSTGGTSDFLKKNNIPHIEISKYTKQKEILGGRVKTLHPKIFGGLLGTQSQAIKKN
;
A
#
# COMPACT_ATOMS: atom_id res chain seq x y z
N MET A 1 12.76 0.80 -12.86
CA MET A 1 11.28 0.80 -12.75
C MET A 1 10.93 0.51 -11.29
N THR A 2 10.22 1.41 -10.62
CA THR A 2 9.83 1.27 -9.21
C THR A 2 8.71 0.24 -9.09
N LYS A 3 8.97 -0.88 -8.41
CA LYS A 3 7.99 -1.96 -8.20
C LYS A 3 7.32 -1.78 -6.85
N ASN A 4 6.21 -1.05 -6.82
CA ASN A 4 5.42 -0.82 -5.61
C ASN A 4 4.10 -1.59 -5.70
N VAL A 5 3.61 -2.10 -4.58
CA VAL A 5 2.31 -2.77 -4.49
C VAL A 5 1.59 -2.34 -3.21
N ILE A 6 0.29 -2.14 -3.28
CA ILE A 6 -0.57 -1.89 -2.12
C ILE A 6 -1.41 -3.14 -1.85
N ILE A 7 -1.39 -3.62 -0.61
CA ILE A 7 -2.19 -4.75 -0.16
C ILE A 7 -3.10 -4.30 0.99
N SER A 8 -4.41 -4.44 0.79
CA SER A 8 -5.42 -4.10 1.80
C SER A 8 -6.61 -5.03 1.62
N VAL A 9 -6.50 -6.24 2.15
CA VAL A 9 -7.52 -7.29 2.03
C VAL A 9 -8.26 -7.43 3.36
N TYR A 10 -9.46 -8.01 3.37
CA TYR A 10 -10.15 -8.40 4.61
C TYR A 10 -9.78 -9.82 5.01
N ASP A 11 -9.91 -10.78 4.09
CA ASP A 11 -9.46 -12.15 4.22
C ASP A 11 -7.94 -12.25 4.04
N LYS A 12 -7.28 -13.03 4.91
CA LYS A 12 -5.82 -13.21 5.01
C LYS A 12 -5.37 -14.57 4.50
N THR A 13 -6.30 -15.40 4.03
CA THR A 13 -5.99 -16.68 3.39
C THR A 13 -4.89 -16.49 2.36
N ASP A 14 -3.81 -17.26 2.50
CA ASP A 14 -2.61 -17.27 1.65
C ASP A 14 -1.89 -15.93 1.43
N LEU A 15 -2.20 -14.90 2.24
CA LEU A 15 -1.58 -13.59 2.09
C LEU A 15 -0.06 -13.64 2.32
N ASP A 16 0.43 -14.50 3.21
CA ASP A 16 1.85 -14.64 3.47
C ASP A 16 2.59 -15.25 2.26
N ILE A 17 1.98 -16.21 1.57
CA ILE A 17 2.50 -16.81 0.33
C ILE A 17 2.64 -15.73 -0.75
N ILE A 18 1.57 -14.96 -0.98
CA ILE A 18 1.54 -13.88 -1.97
C ILE A 18 2.58 -12.81 -1.63
N ALA A 19 2.65 -12.39 -0.37
CA ALA A 19 3.56 -11.33 0.05
C ALA A 19 5.04 -11.77 -0.05
N LYS A 20 5.38 -13.00 0.36
CA LYS A 20 6.74 -13.55 0.20
C LYS A 20 7.13 -13.64 -1.28
N PHE A 21 6.21 -14.04 -2.15
CA PHE A 21 6.43 -14.05 -3.60
C PHE A 21 6.74 -12.65 -4.15
N LEU A 22 5.97 -11.64 -3.75
CA LEU A 22 6.18 -10.24 -4.16
C LEU A 22 7.54 -9.70 -3.69
N ILE A 23 7.94 -9.99 -2.45
CA ILE A 23 9.26 -9.62 -1.92
C ILE A 23 10.38 -10.28 -2.75
N LYS A 24 10.26 -11.58 -3.07
CA LYS A 24 11.23 -12.28 -3.95
C LYS A 24 11.35 -11.63 -5.34
N LYS A 25 10.26 -11.06 -5.85
CA LYS A 25 10.23 -10.31 -7.12
C LYS A 25 10.67 -8.84 -6.99
N LYS A 26 11.17 -8.45 -5.82
CA LYS A 26 11.69 -7.11 -5.47
C LYS A 26 10.61 -6.02 -5.48
N PHE A 27 9.39 -6.35 -5.06
CA PHE A 27 8.35 -5.34 -4.80
C PHE A 27 8.48 -4.75 -3.40
N THR A 28 8.22 -3.46 -3.28
CA THR A 28 7.97 -2.80 -1.98
C THR A 28 6.48 -2.89 -1.68
N ILE A 29 6.14 -3.54 -0.57
CA ILE A 29 4.76 -3.72 -0.12
C ILE A 29 4.33 -2.56 0.78
N TYR A 30 3.17 -1.98 0.46
CA TYR A 30 2.46 -1.01 1.30
C TYR A 30 1.16 -1.66 1.80
N SER A 31 0.80 -1.47 3.07
CA SER A 31 -0.40 -2.10 3.64
C SER A 31 -1.13 -1.23 4.67
N THR A 32 -2.31 -1.68 5.10
CA THR A 32 -3.18 -0.94 6.03
C THR A 32 -3.74 -1.82 7.15
N GLY A 33 -3.92 -1.23 8.35
CA GLY A 33 -4.64 -1.82 9.49
C GLY A 33 -4.34 -3.31 9.70
N GLY A 34 -5.39 -4.14 9.79
CA GLY A 34 -5.24 -5.59 10.01
C GLY A 34 -4.44 -6.35 8.95
N THR A 35 -4.22 -5.80 7.74
CA THR A 35 -3.27 -6.38 6.77
C THR A 35 -1.82 -6.11 7.22
N SER A 36 -1.52 -4.90 7.69
CA SER A 36 -0.21 -4.56 8.26
C SER A 36 0.10 -5.41 9.49
N ASP A 37 -0.88 -5.60 10.38
CA ASP A 37 -0.74 -6.43 11.57
C ASP A 37 -0.41 -7.89 11.20
N PHE A 38 -1.13 -8.46 10.23
CA PHE A 38 -0.85 -9.80 9.73
C PHE A 38 0.57 -9.93 9.16
N LEU A 39 1.00 -8.98 8.32
CA LEU A 39 2.34 -9.01 7.73
C LEU A 39 3.43 -8.84 8.80
N LYS A 40 3.21 -7.98 9.80
CA LYS A 40 4.12 -7.79 10.93
C LYS A 40 4.27 -9.06 11.76
N LYS A 41 3.16 -9.73 12.09
CA LYS A 41 3.16 -11.01 12.84
C LYS A 41 3.93 -12.11 12.13
N ASN A 42 3.92 -12.10 10.79
CA ASN A 42 4.64 -13.07 9.96
C ASN A 42 6.06 -12.62 9.56
N ASN A 43 6.58 -11.55 10.17
CA ASN A 43 7.90 -10.99 9.87
C ASN A 43 8.11 -10.62 8.38
N ILE A 44 7.03 -10.20 7.71
CA ILE A 44 7.09 -9.81 6.29
C ILE A 44 7.37 -8.31 6.18
N PRO A 45 8.46 -7.90 5.52
CA PRO A 45 8.80 -6.49 5.33
C PRO A 45 7.70 -5.76 4.56
N HIS A 46 7.24 -4.64 5.10
CA HIS A 46 6.26 -3.77 4.45
C HIS A 46 6.31 -2.36 5.04
N ILE A 47 5.69 -1.42 4.33
CA ILE A 47 5.50 -0.04 4.76
C ILE A 47 4.03 0.15 5.11
N GLU A 48 3.76 0.66 6.31
CA GLU A 48 2.40 1.01 6.71
C GLU A 48 1.98 2.31 6.01
N ILE A 49 0.81 2.31 5.37
CA ILE A 49 0.33 3.48 4.60
C ILE A 49 0.19 4.72 5.48
N SER A 50 -0.27 4.58 6.73
CA SER A 50 -0.38 5.68 7.70
C SER A 50 0.96 6.41 7.91
N LYS A 51 2.06 5.65 8.05
CA LYS A 51 3.42 6.17 8.18
C LYS A 51 3.91 6.84 6.90
N TYR A 52 3.55 6.28 5.74
CA TYR A 52 3.91 6.83 4.44
C TYR A 52 3.19 8.15 4.13
N THR A 53 1.88 8.22 4.38
CA THR A 53 1.07 9.42 4.16
C THR A 53 1.31 10.47 5.23
N LYS A 54 1.73 10.06 6.43
CA LYS A 54 1.81 10.89 7.65
C LYS A 54 0.44 11.45 8.06
N GLN A 55 -0.65 10.83 7.60
CA GLN A 55 -2.01 11.22 7.95
C GLN A 55 -2.41 10.59 9.28
N LYS A 56 -2.95 11.39 10.21
CA LYS A 56 -3.53 10.87 11.45
C LYS A 56 -4.72 9.97 11.13
N GLU A 57 -4.84 8.85 11.82
CA GLU A 57 -6.02 8.01 11.71
C GLU A 57 -7.25 8.74 12.28
N ILE A 58 -8.29 8.85 11.46
CA ILE A 58 -9.57 9.48 11.81
C ILE A 58 -10.72 8.59 11.33
N LEU A 59 -11.92 8.82 11.88
CA LEU A 59 -13.14 8.08 11.54
C LEU A 59 -13.03 6.54 11.67
N GLY A 60 -12.22 6.06 12.62
CA GLY A 60 -11.97 4.63 12.80
C GLY A 60 -11.29 3.98 11.61
N GLY A 61 -10.40 4.70 10.93
CA GLY A 61 -9.61 4.17 9.81
C GLY A 61 -10.32 4.18 8.45
N ARG A 62 -11.57 4.66 8.37
CA ARG A 62 -12.37 4.70 7.12
C ARG A 62 -11.73 5.50 5.99
N VAL A 63 -10.91 6.51 6.31
CA VAL A 63 -10.31 7.43 5.33
C VAL A 63 -8.78 7.34 5.25
N LYS A 64 -8.19 6.29 5.83
CA LYS A 64 -6.72 6.15 5.93
C LYS A 64 -5.99 6.05 4.59
N THR A 65 -6.68 5.61 3.53
CA THR A 65 -6.14 5.47 2.17
C THR A 65 -6.54 6.60 1.23
N LEU A 66 -7.51 7.45 1.62
CA LEU A 66 -7.99 8.62 0.85
C LEU A 66 -6.97 9.76 0.83
N HIS A 67 -5.82 9.51 0.21
CA HIS A 67 -4.68 10.42 0.22
C HIS A 67 -4.09 10.60 -1.18
N PRO A 68 -3.74 11.84 -1.61
CA PRO A 68 -3.18 12.11 -2.94
C PRO A 68 -1.93 11.31 -3.29
N LYS A 69 -1.02 11.05 -2.34
CA LYS A 69 0.15 10.18 -2.57
C LYS A 69 -0.22 8.74 -2.97
N ILE A 70 -1.36 8.23 -2.53
CA ILE A 70 -1.83 6.89 -2.89
C ILE A 70 -2.54 6.96 -4.24
N PHE A 71 -3.55 7.81 -4.36
CA PHE A 71 -4.35 7.93 -5.58
C PHE A 71 -3.55 8.46 -6.77
N GLY A 72 -2.59 9.35 -6.57
CA GLY A 72 -1.69 9.82 -7.63
C GLY A 72 -0.80 8.72 -8.20
N GLY A 73 -0.43 7.72 -7.38
CA GLY A 73 0.29 6.53 -7.86
C GLY A 73 -0.59 5.52 -8.58
N LEU A 74 -1.89 5.46 -8.24
CA LEU A 74 -2.86 4.53 -8.85
C LEU A 74 -3.50 5.09 -10.12
N LEU A 75 -3.84 6.37 -10.12
CA LEU A 75 -4.56 7.07 -11.19
C LEU A 75 -3.64 7.89 -12.09
N GLY A 76 -2.37 8.05 -11.72
CA GLY A 76 -1.39 8.79 -12.50
C GLY A 76 -1.15 8.14 -13.85
N THR A 77 -1.70 8.70 -14.91
CA THR A 77 -1.45 8.22 -16.26
C THR A 77 -0.05 8.64 -16.70
N GLN A 78 0.75 7.74 -17.26
CA GLN A 78 2.04 8.11 -17.88
C GLN A 78 1.85 8.91 -19.19
N SER A 79 0.64 8.87 -19.77
CA SER A 79 0.33 9.44 -21.09
C SER A 79 0.05 10.95 -21.09
N GLN A 80 -0.31 11.54 -19.96
CA GLN A 80 -0.63 12.97 -19.92
C GLN A 80 0.56 13.75 -19.40
N ALA A 81 1.43 14.15 -20.34
CA ALA A 81 2.23 15.35 -20.14
C ALA A 81 1.27 16.46 -19.72
N ILE A 82 1.46 16.98 -18.50
CA ILE A 82 0.61 18.01 -17.90
C ILE A 82 0.54 19.16 -18.90
N LYS A 83 -0.62 19.37 -19.54
CA LYS A 83 -0.91 20.63 -20.21
C LYS A 83 -0.99 21.68 -19.11
N LYS A 84 0.08 22.46 -18.97
CA LYS A 84 0.04 23.72 -18.23
C LYS A 84 -0.94 24.62 -18.98
N ASN A 85 -2.07 24.92 -18.35
CA ASN A 85 -2.86 26.09 -18.71
C ASN A 85 -2.09 27.33 -18.25
#